data_AF-A0A1J5LAJ9-F1
#
_entry.id   AF-A0A1J5LAJ9-F1
#
_cell.length_a   1.000
_cell.length_b   1.000
_cell.length_c   1.000
_cell.angle_alpha   90.00
_cell.angle_beta   90.00
_cell.angle_gamma   90.00
#
_symmetry.space_group_name_H-M   'P 1'
#
loop_
_entity.id
_entity.type
_entity.pdbx_description
1 polymer ?
#
loop_
_entity_poly.entity_id
_entity_poly.type
_entity_poly.pdbx_seq_one_letter_code
_entity_poly.pdbx_strand_id
1 'polypeptide(L)' 'MKASKPLKWIFLLFTIFLIVLYIPLLIDKIQRPTFKNLPSYQFAIIGILLAVMVFINLKWIGVFKKKNDPF' A
#
# COMPACT_ATOMS: atom_id res chain seq x y z
N MET A 1 -6.05 -18.87 8.40
CA MET A 1 -5.19 -18.36 9.50
C MET A 1 -5.66 -16.95 9.87
N LYS A 2 -6.22 -16.74 11.07
CA LYS A 2 -6.78 -15.44 11.51
C LYS A 2 -5.66 -14.61 12.14
N ALA A 3 -5.18 -13.59 11.44
CA ALA A 3 -4.14 -12.69 11.98
C ALA A 3 -4.61 -12.05 13.29
N SER A 4 -3.72 -11.97 14.29
CA SER A 4 -3.99 -11.37 15.58
C SER A 4 -4.27 -9.87 15.44
N LYS A 5 -5.16 -9.31 16.28
CA LYS A 5 -5.48 -7.87 16.27
C LYS A 5 -4.25 -6.94 16.27
N PRO A 6 -3.20 -7.15 17.09
CA PRO A 6 -2.02 -6.28 17.07
C PRO A 6 -1.22 -6.37 15.77
N LEU A 7 -1.12 -7.58 15.17
CA LEU A 7 -0.40 -7.77 13.92
C LEU A 7 -1.03 -6.98 12.76
N LYS A 8 -2.36 -6.84 12.75
CA LYS A 8 -3.07 -6.02 11.76
C LYS A 8 -2.72 -4.53 11.89
N TRP A 9 -2.63 -4.02 13.11
CA TRP A 9 -2.26 -2.62 13.36
C TRP A 9 -0.81 -2.34 12.99
N ILE A 10 0.11 -3.24 13.32
CA ILE A 10 1.52 -3.13 12.92
C ILE A 10 1.62 -3.11 11.40
N PHE A 11 0.91 -4.01 10.71
CA PHE A 11 0.92 -4.07 9.25
C PHE A 11 0.32 -2.81 8.61
N LEU A 12 -0.75 -2.26 9.19
CA LEU A 12 -1.35 -1.00 8.76
C LEU A 12 -0.36 0.16 8.88
N LEU A 13 0.24 0.35 10.06
CA LEU A 13 1.21 1.41 10.32
C LEU A 13 2.42 1.29 9.41
N PHE A 14 2.92 0.08 9.21
CA PHE A 14 4.03 -0.19 8.30
C PHE A 14 3.67 0.15 6.85
N THR A 15 2.46 -0.19 6.41
CA THR A 15 1.98 0.14 5.07
C THR A 15 1.87 1.65 4.88
N ILE A 16 1.32 2.38 5.86
CA ILE A 16 1.24 3.84 5.84
C ILE A 16 2.64 4.45 5.76
N PHE A 17 3.58 3.97 6.59
CA PHE A 17 4.97 4.43 6.56
C PHE A 17 5.61 4.26 5.19
N LEU A 18 5.43 3.10 4.54
CA LEU A 18 5.94 2.86 3.19
C LEU A 18 5.31 3.77 2.14
N ILE A 19 4.00 4.07 2.24
CA ILE A 19 3.31 5.00 1.32
C ILE A 19 3.92 6.40 1.45
N VAL A 20 4.14 6.87 2.69
CA VAL A 20 4.71 8.20 2.95
C VAL A 20 6.11 8.34 2.35
N LEU A 21 6.90 7.27 2.34
CA LEU A 21 8.21 7.27 1.68
C LEU A 21 8.12 7.14 0.16
N TYR A 22 7.16 6.35 -0.34
CA TYR A 22 7.02 6.07 -1.76
C TYR A 22 6.52 7.27 -2.57
N ILE A 23 5.55 8.03 -2.05
CA ILE A 23 4.97 9.20 -2.74
C ILE A 23 6.03 10.23 -3.15
N PRO A 24 6.88 10.77 -2.26
CA PRO A 24 7.90 11.75 -2.65
C PRO A 24 8.91 11.14 -3.63
N LEU A 25 9.29 9.87 -3.44
CA LEU A 25 10.17 9.16 -4.35
C LEU A 25 9.58 9.04 -5.77
N LEU A 26 8.27 8.79 -5.86
CA LEU A 26 7.55 8.71 -7.13
C LEU A 26 7.43 10.09 -7.79
N ILE A 27 7.13 11.13 -7.01
CA ILE A 27 7.09 12.53 -7.50
C ILE A 27 8.46 12.91 -8.05
N ASP A 28 9.53 12.66 -7.31
CA ASP A 28 10.90 12.93 -7.76
C ASP A 28 11.20 12.17 -9.05
N LYS A 29 10.79 10.91 -9.16
CA LYS A 29 11.00 10.09 -10.37
C LYS A 29 10.23 10.62 -11.58
N ILE A 30 9.02 11.12 -11.39
CA ILE A 30 8.20 11.72 -12.45
C ILE A 30 8.80 13.07 -12.89
N GLN A 31 9.20 13.92 -11.95
CA GLN A 31 9.79 15.22 -12.23
C GLN A 31 11.20 15.12 -12.82
N ARG A 32 11.96 14.10 -12.40
CA ARG A 32 13.35 13.87 -12.78
C ARG A 32 13.49 12.38 -13.16
N PRO A 33 13.27 12.00 -14.42
CA PRO A 33 13.27 10.59 -14.84
C PRO A 33 14.62 9.88 -14.61
N THR A 34 15.73 10.61 -14.56
CA THR A 34 17.07 10.14 -14.21
C THR A 34 17.38 10.16 -12.71
N PHE A 35 16.46 10.64 -11.86
CA PHE A 35 16.66 10.72 -10.42
C PHE A 35 16.71 9.33 -9.80
N LYS A 36 17.87 9.02 -9.20
CA LYS A 36 18.31 7.67 -8.78
C LYS A 36 18.15 6.70 -9.96
N ASN A 37 19.25 6.16 -10.47
CA ASN A 37 19.29 5.23 -11.62
C ASN A 37 18.45 3.94 -11.50
N LEU A 38 17.48 3.85 -10.58
CA LEU A 38 16.42 2.87 -10.61
C LEU A 38 15.59 3.00 -11.90
N PRO A 39 15.49 1.93 -12.70
CA PRO A 39 14.57 1.88 -13.83
C PRO A 39 13.12 2.08 -13.40
N SER A 40 12.31 2.73 -14.24
CA SER A 40 10.88 2.97 -13.98
C SER A 40 10.08 1.70 -13.69
N TYR A 41 10.49 0.57 -14.26
CA TYR A 41 9.93 -0.76 -14.00
C TYR A 41 10.02 -1.16 -12.51
N GLN A 42 11.13 -0.84 -11.84
CA GLN A 42 11.31 -1.15 -10.41
C GLN A 42 10.37 -0.32 -9.55
N PHE A 43 10.18 0.96 -9.90
CA PHE A 43 9.20 1.84 -9.26
C PHE A 43 7.76 1.35 -9.42
N ALA A 44 7.42 0.84 -10.61
CA ALA A 44 6.12 0.25 -10.88
C ALA A 44 5.87 -1.01 -10.04
N ILE A 45 6.86 -1.90 -9.92
CA ILE A 45 6.77 -3.08 -9.05
C ILE A 45 6.53 -2.68 -7.59
N ILE A 46 7.30 -1.72 -7.08
CA ILE A 46 7.15 -1.23 -5.71
C ILE A 46 5.73 -0.67 -5.51
N GLY A 47 5.21 0.08 -6.47
CA GLY A 47 3.84 0.60 -6.45
C GLY A 47 2.77 -0.50 -6.42
N ILE A 48 2.93 -1.54 -7.25
CA ILE A 48 2.02 -2.70 -7.27
C ILE A 48 2.05 -3.43 -5.93
N LEU A 49 3.24 -3.65 -5.36
CA LEU A 49 3.39 -4.30 -4.05
C LEU A 49 2.68 -3.50 -2.94
N LEU A 50 2.87 -2.18 -2.93
CA LEU A 50 2.18 -1.25 -2.02
C LEU A 50 0.65 -1.31 -2.19
N ALA A 51 0.15 -1.37 -3.43
CA ALA A 51 -1.29 -1.50 -3.70
C ALA A 51 -1.87 -2.81 -3.13
N VAL A 52 -1.14 -3.92 -3.25
CA VAL A 52 -1.54 -5.21 -2.65
C VAL A 52 -1.57 -5.12 -1.12
N MET A 53 -0.57 -4.48 -0.50
CA MET A 53 -0.55 -4.28 0.95
C MET A 53 -1.73 -3.41 1.43
N VAL A 54 -2.06 -2.35 0.70
CA VAL A 54 -3.24 -1.51 0.97
C VAL A 54 -4.52 -2.34 0.87
N PHE A 55 -4.67 -3.13 -0.20
CA PHE A 55 -5.84 -3.97 -0.41
C PHE A 55 -6.06 -4.97 0.75
N ILE A 56 -4.98 -5.61 1.22
CA ILE A 56 -5.03 -6.51 2.38
C ILE A 56 -5.49 -5.77 3.64
N ASN A 57 -4.95 -4.56 3.90
CA ASN A 57 -5.37 -3.73 5.03
C ASN A 57 -6.85 -3.35 4.97
N LEU A 58 -7.33 -2.89 3.80
CA LEU A 58 -8.73 -2.53 3.59
C LEU A 58 -9.68 -3.72 3.82
N LYS A 59 -9.29 -4.91 3.33
CA LYS A 59 -10.02 -6.17 3.58
C LYS A 59 -10.05 -6.52 5.06
N TRP A 60 -8.95 -6.31 5.79
CA TRP A 60 -8.87 -6.59 7.23
C TRP A 60 -9.66 -5.62 8.11
N ILE A 61 -9.75 -4.35 7.71
CA ILE A 61 -10.56 -3.33 8.39
C ILE A 61 -12.06 -3.53 8.10
N GLY A 62 -12.40 -4.38 7.11
CA GLY A 62 -13.78 -4.71 6.79
C GLY A 62 -14.45 -3.67 5.91
N VAL A 63 -13.67 -2.85 5.19
CA VAL A 63 -14.20 -1.87 4.21
C VAL A 63 -15.04 -2.55 3.14
N PHE A 64 -14.67 -3.77 2.74
CA PHE A 64 -15.40 -4.58 1.75
C PHE A 64 -16.47 -5.49 2.37
N LYS A 65 -16.79 -5.35 3.65
CA LYS A 65 -17.83 -6.16 4.26
C LYS A 65 -19.18 -5.66 3.71
N LYS A 66 -19.74 -6.43 2.77
CA LYS A 66 -21.07 -6.18 2.20
C LYS A 66 -22.04 -5.95 3.37
N LYS A 67 -22.64 -4.76 3.42
CA LYS A 67 -23.81 -4.53 4.25
C LYS A 67 -24.85 -5.48 3.68
N ASN A 68 -25.22 -6.52 4.43
CA ASN A 68 -26.40 -7.29 4.09
C ASN A 68 -27.56 -6.36 4.38
N ASP A 69 -27.90 -5.50 3.41
CA ASP A 69 -29.14 -4.73 3.46
C ASP A 69 -30.27 -5.75 3.27
N PRO A 70 -31.15 -5.92 4.27
CA PRO A 70 -32.30 -6.80 4.18
C PRO A 70 -33.41 -5.99 3.51
N PHE A 71 -33.48 -6.03 2.19
CA PHE A 71 -34.68 -5.68 1.43
C PHE A 71 -35.17 -6.94 0.72
#